data_AF-A0A7Z0HCG0-F1
#
_entry.id   AF-A0A7Z0HCG0-F1
#
_cell.length_a   1.000
_cell.length_b   1.000
_cell.length_c   1.000
_cell.angle_alpha   90.00
_cell.angle_beta   90.00
_cell.angle_gamma   90.00
#
_symmetry.space_group_name_H-M   'P 1'
#
loop_
_entity.id
_entity.type
_entity.pdbx_description
1 polymer ?
#
loop_
_entity_poly.entity_id
_entity_poly.type
_entity_poly.pdbx_seq_one_letter_code
_entity_poly.pdbx_strand_id
1 'polypeptide(L)'
;MKIINYEELFGEFKPDGAISEDANVIANSLMRELYISSGHQLARFLGVKRCFNNDMAMRIWVQKHLDAQDGYFVEDMSSKLQSELYELLPCSDYGNY
;
A
#
# COMPACT_ATOMS: atom_id res chain seq x y z
N MET A 1 11.79 -4.33 -38.13
CA MET A 1 12.21 -3.89 -36.79
C MET A 1 10.95 -3.82 -35.94
N LYS A 2 10.82 -4.62 -34.87
CA LYS A 2 9.65 -4.53 -33.98
C LYS A 2 9.85 -3.32 -33.08
N ILE A 3 8.91 -2.38 -33.09
CA ILE A 3 8.86 -1.27 -32.14
C ILE A 3 8.30 -1.88 -30.85
N ILE A 4 9.10 -1.89 -29.79
CA ILE A 4 8.66 -2.33 -28.47
C ILE A 4 8.16 -1.09 -27.73
N ASN A 5 6.89 -1.10 -27.35
CA ASN A 5 6.32 -0.07 -26.50
C ASN A 5 6.62 -0.41 -25.04
N TYR A 6 7.63 0.26 -24.47
CA TYR A 6 8.07 -0.01 -23.10
C TYR A 6 7.02 0.35 -22.05
N GLU A 7 6.18 1.35 -22.30
CA GLU A 7 5.12 1.75 -21.35
C GLU A 7 4.01 0.70 -21.29
N GLU A 8 3.61 0.17 -22.46
CA GLU A 8 2.63 -0.90 -22.56
C GLU A 8 3.16 -2.20 -21.93
N LEU A 9 4.42 -2.55 -22.18
CA LEU A 9 5.06 -3.71 -21.55
C LEU A 9 5.21 -3.55 -20.03
N PHE A 10 5.47 -2.34 -19.55
CA PHE A 10 5.57 -2.06 -18.12
C PHE A 10 4.21 -2.14 -17.42
N GLY A 11 3.14 -1.72 -18.10
CA GLY A 11 1.77 -1.92 -17.63
C GLY A 11 1.37 -3.40 -17.61
N GLU A 12 1.70 -4.14 -18.68
CA GLU A 12 1.35 -5.56 -18.84
C GLU A 12 2.13 -6.48 -17.88
N PHE A 13 3.39 -6.16 -17.61
CA PHE A 13 4.30 -6.97 -16.78
C PHE A 13 4.80 -6.24 -15.54
N LYS A 14 3.95 -5.40 -14.94
CA LYS A 14 4.30 -4.61 -13.75
C LYS A 14 4.93 -5.53 -12.69
N PRO A 15 6.25 -5.42 -12.44
CA PRO A 15 6.92 -6.38 -11.58
C PRO A 15 6.35 -6.27 -10.16
N ASP A 16 6.26 -7.41 -9.46
CA ASP A 16 5.94 -7.46 -8.03
C ASP A 16 6.80 -6.42 -7.27
N GLY A 17 6.21 -5.26 -6.94
CA GLY A 17 6.91 -4.16 -6.27
C GLY A 17 7.18 -2.90 -7.11
N ALA A 18 6.68 -2.79 -8.34
CA ALA A 18 6.60 -1.49 -9.02
C ALA A 18 5.55 -0.62 -8.32
N ILE A 19 6.01 0.41 -7.63
CA ILE A 19 5.17 1.34 -6.87
C ILE A 19 4.96 2.60 -7.70
N SER A 20 3.70 2.98 -7.93
CA SER A 20 3.33 4.24 -8.58
C SER A 20 3.57 5.44 -7.66
N GLU A 21 3.62 6.63 -8.25
CA GLU A 21 3.76 7.86 -7.47
C GLU A 21 2.57 8.05 -6.52
N ASP A 22 1.36 7.74 -6.98
CA ASP A 22 0.17 7.80 -6.13
C ASP A 22 0.25 6.83 -4.94
N ALA A 23 0.71 5.60 -5.17
CA ALA A 23 0.93 4.64 -4.09
C ALA A 23 1.97 5.14 -3.09
N ASN A 24 3.03 5.80 -3.56
CA ASN A 24 4.03 6.43 -2.70
C ASN A 24 3.43 7.56 -1.86
N VAL A 25 2.63 8.44 -2.47
CA VAL A 25 2.00 9.58 -1.79
C VAL A 25 1.03 9.10 -0.72
N ILE A 26 0.14 8.17 -1.07
CA ILE A 26 -0.85 7.62 -0.14
C ILE A 26 -0.16 6.88 1.00
N ALA A 27 0.80 5.99 0.69
CA ALA A 27 1.53 5.27 1.73
C ALA A 27 2.27 6.21 2.69
N ASN A 28 2.88 7.27 2.18
CA ASN A 28 3.54 8.28 3.01
C ASN A 28 2.56 9.03 3.92
N SER A 29 1.37 9.38 3.42
CA SER A 29 0.34 10.03 4.24
C SER A 29 -0.10 9.10 5.36
N LEU A 30 -0.44 7.85 5.03
CA LEU A 30 -0.88 6.85 6.00
C LEU A 30 0.18 6.56 7.07
N MET A 31 1.46 6.40 6.67
CA MET A 31 2.54 6.18 7.61
C MET A 31 2.70 7.36 8.60
N ARG A 32 2.55 8.59 8.10
CA ARG A 32 2.65 9.80 8.92
C ARG A 32 1.46 9.94 9.87
N GLU A 33 0.25 9.68 9.39
CA GLU A 33 -0.99 9.82 10.18
C GLU A 33 -1.09 8.76 11.28
N LEU A 34 -0.68 7.53 10.98
CA LEU A 34 -0.76 6.38 11.89
C LEU A 34 0.51 6.22 12.76
N TYR A 35 1.45 7.16 12.67
CA TYR A 35 2.74 7.11 13.38
C TYR A 35 3.45 5.76 13.24
N ILE A 36 3.44 5.19 12.04
CA ILE A 36 4.02 3.87 11.79
C ILE A 36 5.52 3.96 12.00
N SER A 37 6.00 3.26 13.02
CA SER A 37 7.42 3.17 13.32
C SER A 37 8.15 2.37 12.24
N SER A 38 9.43 2.68 12.06
CA SER A 38 10.32 1.87 11.24
C SER A 38 10.44 0.45 11.84
N GLY A 39 10.33 -0.58 11.01
CA GLY A 39 10.27 -1.96 11.47
C GLY A 39 9.94 -2.96 10.36
N HIS A 40 9.59 -4.20 10.71
CA HIS A 40 9.27 -5.29 9.77
C HIS A 40 7.99 -6.06 10.12
N GLN A 41 7.24 -5.59 11.11
CA GLN A 41 6.10 -6.33 11.64
C GLN A 41 4.83 -6.10 10.81
N LEU A 42 4.72 -4.96 10.13
CA LEU A 42 3.54 -4.56 9.38
C LEU A 42 3.29 -5.46 8.17
N ALA A 43 4.35 -6.00 7.56
CA ALA A 43 4.24 -6.89 6.41
C ALA A 43 3.34 -8.11 6.66
N ARG A 44 3.37 -8.64 7.89
CA ARG A 44 2.52 -9.78 8.30
C ARG A 44 1.05 -9.39 8.35
N PHE A 45 0.73 -8.20 8.85
CA PHE A 45 -0.64 -7.73 9.00
C PHE A 45 -1.26 -7.35 7.66
N LEU A 46 -0.46 -6.75 6.77
CA LEU A 46 -0.90 -6.34 5.43
C LEU A 46 -0.93 -7.49 4.41
N GLY A 47 -0.63 -8.73 4.80
CA GLY A 47 -0.63 -9.88 3.89
C GLY A 47 0.41 -9.78 2.76
N VAL A 48 1.51 -9.05 2.98
CA VAL A 48 2.61 -8.91 2.02
C VAL A 48 3.81 -9.76 2.44
N LYS A 49 4.81 -9.91 1.55
CA LYS A 49 5.99 -10.77 1.84
C LYS A 49 6.72 -10.22 3.08
N ARG A 50 7.01 -11.10 4.04
CA ARG A 50 7.59 -10.74 5.36
C ARG A 50 9.00 -10.12 5.29
N CYS A 51 9.67 -10.22 4.15
CA CYS A 51 10.98 -9.62 3.92
C CYS A 51 10.92 -8.10 3.79
N PHE A 52 9.73 -7.52 3.60
CA PHE A 52 9.58 -6.08 3.48
C PHE A 52 9.56 -5.40 4.84
N ASN A 53 10.27 -4.27 4.93
CA ASN A 53 10.12 -3.34 6.04
C ASN A 53 8.72 -2.69 6.00
N ASN A 54 8.33 -2.02 7.08
CA ASN A 54 7.00 -1.42 7.21
C ASN A 54 6.70 -0.46 6.05
N ASP A 55 7.68 0.33 5.63
CA ASP A 55 7.52 1.30 4.54
C ASP A 55 7.21 0.63 3.21
N MET A 56 8.01 -0.36 2.82
CA MET A 56 7.81 -1.11 1.58
C MET A 56 6.56 -1.98 1.65
N ALA A 57 6.26 -2.54 2.83
CA ALA A 57 5.04 -3.29 3.06
C ALA A 57 3.80 -2.42 2.84
N MET A 58 3.79 -1.19 3.37
CA MET A 58 2.72 -0.24 3.17
C MET A 58 2.58 0.13 1.70
N ARG A 59 3.68 0.50 1.03
CA ARG A 59 3.66 0.86 -0.39
C ARG A 59 3.11 -0.25 -1.27
N ILE A 60 3.55 -1.50 -1.05
CA ILE A 60 3.06 -2.66 -1.81
C ILE A 60 1.59 -2.93 -1.52
N TRP A 61 1.17 -2.81 -0.27
CA TRP A 61 -0.23 -3.00 0.12
C TRP A 61 -1.12 -1.96 -0.56
N VAL A 62 -0.77 -0.66 -0.47
CA VAL A 62 -1.47 0.42 -1.19
C VAL A 62 -1.50 0.14 -2.69
N GLN A 63 -0.36 -0.20 -3.29
CA GLN A 63 -0.26 -0.46 -4.73
C GLN A 63 -1.22 -1.56 -5.19
N LYS A 64 -1.34 -2.66 -4.43
CA LYS A 64 -2.29 -3.73 -4.74
C LYS A 64 -3.74 -3.27 -4.72
N HIS A 65 -4.09 -2.33 -3.84
CA HIS A 65 -5.44 -1.77 -3.79
C HIS A 65 -5.72 -0.81 -4.95
N LEU A 66 -4.70 -0.06 -5.40
CA LEU A 66 -4.79 0.78 -6.59
C LEU A 66 -4.92 -0.06 -7.86
N ASP A 67 -4.11 -1.11 -7.99
CA ASP A 67 -4.13 -2.00 -9.16
C ASP A 67 -5.45 -2.79 -9.29
N ALA A 68 -6.21 -2.92 -8.19
CA ALA A 68 -7.51 -3.59 -8.17
C ALA A 68 -8.70 -2.65 -8.47
N GLN A 69 -8.48 -1.34 -8.62
CA GLN A 69 -9.54 -0.37 -8.92
C GLN A 69 -9.35 0.27 -10.30
N ASP A 70 -10.43 0.31 -11.09
CA ASP A 70 -10.47 1.01 -12.37
C ASP A 70 -10.68 2.51 -12.16
N GLY A 71 -9.58 3.20 -11.83
CA GLY A 71 -9.54 4.63 -11.58
C GLY A 71 -9.89 5.01 -10.14
N TYR A 72 -9.18 5.99 -9.60
CA TYR A 72 -9.36 6.47 -8.22
C TYR A 72 -8.94 7.93 -8.11
N PHE A 73 -9.48 8.61 -7.10
CA PHE A 73 -8.92 9.87 -6.60
C PHE A 73 -8.02 9.57 -5.41
N VAL A 74 -6.84 10.18 -5.38
CA VAL A 74 -5.81 9.91 -4.36
C VAL A 74 -6.35 10.16 -2.94
N GLU A 75 -7.11 11.24 -2.74
CA GLU A 75 -7.66 11.63 -1.43
C GLU A 75 -8.73 10.64 -0.92
N ASP A 76 -9.67 10.27 -1.79
CA ASP A 76 -10.72 9.29 -1.46
C ASP A 76 -10.11 7.93 -1.14
N MET A 77 -9.10 7.53 -1.91
CA MET A 77 -8.43 6.25 -1.74
C MET A 77 -7.59 6.23 -0.46
N SER A 78 -6.92 7.33 -0.12
CA SER A 78 -6.22 7.47 1.15
C SER A 78 -7.17 7.28 2.33
N SER A 79 -8.34 7.94 2.29
CA SER A 79 -9.36 7.85 3.35
C SER A 79 -9.92 6.42 3.49
N LYS A 80 -10.22 5.77 2.36
CA LYS A 80 -10.71 4.39 2.33
C LYS A 80 -9.69 3.41 2.91
N LEU A 81 -8.44 3.50 2.47
CA LEU A 81 -7.36 2.62 2.92
C LEU A 81 -7.03 2.85 4.40
N GLN A 82 -7.15 4.07 4.89
CA GLN A 82 -7.04 4.36 6.31
C GLN A 82 -8.11 3.60 7.11
N SER A 83 -9.37 3.66 6.70
CA SER A 83 -10.46 2.93 7.37
C SER A 83 -10.24 1.42 7.37
N GLU A 84 -9.85 0.85 6.22
CA GLU A 84 -9.56 -0.59 6.10
C GLU A 84 -8.41 -1.01 7.02
N LEU A 85 -7.37 -0.17 7.13
CA LEU A 85 -6.24 -0.45 8.00
C LEU A 85 -6.63 -0.41 9.48
N TYR A 86 -7.54 0.47 9.88
CA TYR A 86 -8.11 0.47 11.24
C TYR A 86 -8.92 -0.80 11.53
N GLU A 87 -9.65 -1.34 10.55
CA GLU A 87 -10.37 -2.61 10.72
C GLU A 87 -9.42 -3.84 10.81
N LEU A 88 -8.28 -3.77 10.12
CA LEU A 88 -7.25 -4.82 10.13
C LEU A 88 -6.42 -4.84 11.41
N LEU A 89 -6.25 -3.69 12.06
CA LEU A 89 -5.64 -3.67 13.38
C LEU A 89 -6.62 -4.35 14.34
N PRO A 90 -6.19 -5.36 15.12
CA PRO A 90 -7.04 -5.85 16.19
C PRO A 90 -7.37 -4.63 17.04
N CYS A 91 -8.65 -4.25 17.10
CA CYS A 91 -9.14 -3.28 18.07
C CYS A 91 -8.46 -3.65 19.37
N SER A 92 -7.53 -2.81 19.81
CA SER A 92 -7.03 -2.92 21.18
C SER A 92 -8.29 -2.73 21.99
N ASP A 93 -8.83 -3.85 22.46
CA ASP A 93 -9.97 -3.90 23.35
C ASP A 93 -9.68 -2.81 24.37
N TYR A 94 -10.49 -1.75 24.33
CA TYR A 94 -10.35 -0.63 25.25
C TYR A 94 -10.26 -1.27 26.61
N GLY A 95 -9.08 -1.19 27.22
CA GLY A 95 -8.81 -1.81 28.49
C GLY A 95 -9.82 -1.29 29.49
N ASN A 96 -10.81 -2.12 29.80
CA ASN A 96 -11.67 -1.95 30.96
C ASN A 96 -10.77 -2.05 32.18
N TYR A 97 -10.29 -0.92 32.69
CA TYR A 97 -9.83 -0.75 34.07
C TYR A 97 -10.12 0.66 34.56
#